data_AF-A0A5B0H8J5-F1
#
_entry.id   AF-A0A5B0H8J5-F1
#
_cell.length_a   1.000
_cell.length_b   1.000
_cell.length_c   1.000
_cell.angle_alpha   90.00
_cell.angle_beta   90.00
_cell.angle_gamma   90.00
#
_symmetry.space_group_name_H-M   'P 1'
#
loop_
_entity.id
_entity.type
_entity.pdbx_description
1 polymer ?
#
loop_
_entity_poly.entity_id
_entity_poly.type
_entity_poly.pdbx_seq_one_letter_code
_entity_poly.pdbx_strand_id
1 'polypeptide(L)'
;MSTQRASAFRERMAQANTRPNTTAPTASADEPVASTPKPSPPPHDYKSKFSVLFDNTEAIEFDRLVLDIRALLGRRATKGDVIRSLVALAADDATLRSHVADELHRRDR
;
A
#
# COMPACT_ATOMS: atom_id res chain seq x y z
N MET A 1 25.70 4.97 42.48
CA MET A 1 25.23 6.20 41.80
C MET A 1 25.50 6.04 40.31
N SER A 2 24.58 6.19 39.37
CA SER A 2 23.12 6.31 39.38
C SER A 2 22.70 6.08 37.93
N THR A 3 22.18 4.91 37.63
CA THR A 3 21.41 4.59 36.42
C THR A 3 20.07 5.32 36.51
N GLN A 4 20.06 6.61 36.20
CA GLN A 4 18.92 7.49 36.50
C GLN A 4 18.62 8.48 35.37
N ARG A 5 18.63 8.02 34.11
CA ARG A 5 18.19 8.82 32.96
C ARG A 5 17.26 8.12 31.97
N ALA A 6 16.90 6.86 32.21
CA ALA A 6 15.99 6.10 31.33
C ALA A 6 14.53 6.00 31.85
N SER A 7 14.22 6.57 33.02
CA SER A 7 12.91 6.41 33.67
C SER A 7 11.97 7.62 33.53
N ALA A 8 12.49 8.79 33.12
CA ALA A 8 11.75 10.05 33.18
C ALA A 8 10.81 10.32 31.99
N PHE A 9 10.81 9.48 30.95
CA PHE A 9 9.93 9.67 29.78
C PHE A 9 8.63 8.84 29.86
N ARG A 10 8.56 7.87 30.79
CA ARG A 10 7.40 6.97 30.94
C ARG A 10 6.33 7.48 31.91
N GLU A 11 6.66 8.44 32.77
CA GLU A 11 5.74 8.99 33.77
C GLU A 11 4.93 10.21 33.32
N ARG A 12 5.21 10.78 32.13
CA ARG A 12 4.47 11.95 31.61
C ARG A 12 3.20 11.62 30.82
N MET A 13 2.88 10.33 30.65
CA MET A 13 1.69 9.85 29.92
C MET A 13 0.59 9.28 30.84
N ALA A 14 0.71 9.44 32.16
CA ALA A 14 -0.26 8.94 33.14
C ALA A 14 -1.11 10.03 33.83
N GLN A 15 -0.98 11.30 33.42
CA GLN A 15 -1.69 12.42 34.06
C GLN A 15 -2.38 13.29 33.01
N ALA A 16 -3.45 12.76 32.40
CA ALA A 16 -4.44 13.57 31.68
C ALA A 16 -5.77 12.82 31.57
N ASN A 17 -6.40 12.47 32.70
CA ASN A 17 -7.86 12.45 32.80
C ASN A 17 -8.35 12.27 34.25
N THR A 18 -8.16 13.31 35.06
CA THR A 18 -8.96 13.49 36.28
C THR A 18 -10.39 13.82 35.89
N ARG A 19 -11.29 12.83 35.94
CA ARG A 19 -12.74 13.06 36.05
C ARG A 19 -13.11 13.07 37.53
N PRO A 20 -13.69 14.14 38.09
CA PRO A 20 -14.63 14.00 39.18
C PRO A 20 -16.02 13.98 38.55
N ASN A 21 -16.74 12.86 38.64
CA ASN A 21 -18.19 12.98 38.63
C ASN A 21 -18.82 11.93 39.53
N THR A 22 -19.04 12.38 40.76
CA THR A 22 -19.88 11.78 41.78
C THR A 22 -21.35 11.93 41.39
N THR A 23 -22.17 11.03 41.93
CA THR A 23 -23.64 10.96 41.95
C THR A 23 -24.36 10.24 40.79
N ALA A 24 -24.74 8.99 41.06
CA ALA A 24 -26.05 8.47 40.65
C ALA A 24 -27.13 9.26 41.42
N PRO A 25 -28.32 9.51 40.82
CA PRO A 25 -29.42 8.60 41.14
C PRO A 25 -30.50 8.43 40.04
N THR A 26 -31.36 7.42 40.25
CA THR A 26 -32.79 7.35 39.89
C THR A 26 -33.23 7.18 38.42
N ALA A 27 -33.68 5.95 38.15
CA ALA A 27 -34.93 5.51 37.51
C ALA A 27 -35.53 6.22 36.28
N SER A 28 -35.90 5.34 35.32
CA SER A 28 -37.10 5.36 34.46
C SER A 28 -36.98 5.78 33.00
N ALA A 29 -37.63 4.94 32.19
CA ALA A 29 -38.26 5.17 30.89
C ALA A 29 -37.42 5.16 29.61
N ASP A 30 -37.61 4.08 28.85
CA ASP A 30 -38.15 4.07 27.47
C ASP A 30 -37.47 4.98 26.43
N GLU A 31 -36.66 4.38 25.54
CA GLU A 31 -36.66 4.62 24.08
C GLU A 31 -35.79 3.54 23.39
N PRO A 32 -36.25 2.88 22.31
CA PRO A 32 -35.40 2.01 21.51
C PRO A 32 -34.51 2.89 20.64
N VAL A 33 -33.26 3.11 21.08
CA VAL A 33 -32.28 3.87 20.29
C VAL A 33 -32.03 3.12 18.99
N ALA A 34 -32.57 3.68 17.89
CA ALA A 34 -32.29 3.24 16.54
C ALA A 34 -30.77 3.17 16.36
N SER A 35 -30.26 1.95 16.18
CA SER A 35 -28.85 1.71 15.91
C SER A 35 -28.50 2.40 14.60
N THR A 36 -27.77 3.51 14.67
CA THR A 36 -27.20 4.14 13.49
C THR A 36 -26.37 3.10 12.74
N PRO A 37 -26.58 2.91 11.42
CA PRO A 37 -25.83 1.92 10.67
C PRO A 37 -24.35 2.28 10.76
N LYS A 38 -23.56 1.33 11.29
CA LYS A 38 -22.11 1.43 11.37
C LYS A 38 -21.59 1.70 9.95
N PRO A 39 -20.77 2.74 9.73
CA PRO A 39 -20.26 3.04 8.40
C PRO A 39 -19.53 1.81 7.85
N SER A 40 -19.96 1.35 6.68
CA SER A 40 -19.29 0.28 5.96
C SER A 40 -17.81 0.65 5.80
N PRO A 41 -16.86 -0.27 6.08
CA PRO A 41 -15.46 0.00 5.85
C PRO A 41 -15.26 0.35 4.37
N PRO A 42 -14.38 1.32 4.05
CA PRO A 42 -14.11 1.66 2.66
C PRO A 42 -13.64 0.42 1.91
N PRO A 43 -13.96 0.28 0.60
CA PRO A 43 -13.48 -0.84 -0.19
C PRO A 43 -11.96 -0.89 -0.07
N HIS A 44 -11.44 -1.97 0.50
CA HIS A 44 -10.02 -2.21 0.53
C HIS A 44 -9.57 -2.45 -0.91
N ASP A 45 -8.90 -1.47 -1.51
CA ASP A 45 -8.14 -1.69 -2.74
C ASP A 45 -7.06 -2.72 -2.44
N TYR A 46 -7.35 -4.00 -2.69
CA TYR A 46 -6.43 -5.09 -2.45
C TYR A 46 -5.23 -4.99 -3.40
N LYS A 47 -4.18 -4.30 -2.95
CA LYS A 47 -2.89 -4.27 -3.65
C LYS A 47 -2.15 -5.57 -3.38
N SER A 48 -2.06 -6.42 -4.40
CA SER A 48 -1.22 -7.62 -4.36
C SER A 48 0.23 -7.29 -4.73
N LYS A 49 1.20 -7.83 -3.99
CA LYS A 49 2.62 -7.67 -4.29
C LYS A 49 3.12 -8.86 -5.09
N PHE A 50 3.76 -8.60 -6.21
CA PHE A 50 4.50 -9.59 -7.00
C PHE A 50 6.00 -9.26 -6.97
N SER A 51 6.84 -10.27 -7.11
CA SER A 51 8.30 -10.11 -7.21
C SER A 51 8.81 -11.03 -8.30
N VAL A 52 9.61 -10.46 -9.20
CA VAL A 52 10.20 -11.17 -10.34
C VAL A 52 11.72 -10.99 -10.25
N LEU A 53 12.45 -12.07 -10.43
CA LEU A 53 13.91 -12.06 -10.49
C LEU A 53 14.32 -12.09 -11.96
N PHE A 54 15.14 -11.12 -12.34
CA PHE A 54 15.81 -11.09 -13.64
C PHE A 54 17.23 -11.60 -13.49
N ASP A 55 17.74 -12.24 -14.53
CA ASP A 55 19.17 -12.46 -14.62
C ASP A 55 19.91 -11.12 -14.83
N ASN A 56 21.24 -11.15 -14.78
CA ASN A 56 22.04 -9.93 -14.91
C ASN A 56 21.85 -9.25 -16.28
N THR A 57 21.69 -10.03 -17.36
CA THR A 57 21.52 -9.50 -18.71
C THR A 57 20.16 -8.83 -18.84
N GLU A 58 19.08 -9.51 -18.44
CA GLU A 58 17.72 -8.99 -18.42
C GLU A 58 17.61 -7.74 -17.55
N ALA A 59 18.29 -7.70 -16.40
CA ALA A 59 18.31 -6.53 -15.53
C ALA A 59 18.94 -5.31 -16.20
N ILE A 60 20.06 -5.50 -16.92
CA ILE A 60 20.75 -4.42 -17.66
C ILE A 60 19.89 -3.92 -18.82
N GLU A 61 19.29 -4.83 -19.58
CA GLU A 61 18.39 -4.46 -20.69
C GLU A 61 17.18 -3.68 -20.20
N PHE A 62 16.58 -4.11 -19.09
CA PHE A 62 15.47 -3.40 -18.48
C PHE A 62 15.88 -2.02 -17.95
N ASP A 63 17.09 -1.89 -17.39
CA ASP A 63 17.62 -0.58 -16.98
C ASP A 63 17.81 0.38 -18.16
N ARG A 64 18.31 -0.12 -19.30
CA ARG A 64 18.43 0.67 -20.54
C ARG A 64 17.06 1.14 -21.03
N LEU A 65 16.08 0.25 -21.10
CA LEU A 65 14.71 0.59 -21.49
C LEU A 65 14.13 1.70 -20.59
N VAL A 66 14.36 1.65 -19.28
CA VAL A 66 13.89 2.67 -18.35
C VAL A 66 14.57 4.02 -18.60
N LEU A 67 15.86 4.03 -18.94
CA LEU A 67 16.57 5.25 -19.30
C LEU A 67 16.04 5.87 -20.59
N ASP A 68 15.79 5.05 -21.61
CA ASP A 68 15.24 5.51 -22.88
C ASP A 68 13.85 6.11 -22.70
N ILE A 69 12.98 5.44 -21.93
CA ILE A 69 11.65 5.97 -21.59
C ILE A 69 11.75 7.30 -20.85
N ARG A 70 12.69 7.46 -19.90
CA ARG A 70 12.90 8.74 -19.21
C ARG A 70 13.30 9.84 -20.17
N ALA A 71 14.20 9.55 -21.11
CA ALA A 71 14.65 10.49 -22.12
C ALA A 71 13.47 10.93 -23.01
N LEU A 72 12.65 9.99 -23.47
CA LEU A 72 11.47 10.26 -24.29
C LEU A 72 10.40 11.07 -23.56
N LEU A 73 10.16 10.76 -22.28
CA LEU A 73 9.13 11.45 -21.49
C LEU A 73 9.58 12.82 -20.96
N GLY A 74 10.88 13.11 -20.94
CA GLY A 74 11.43 14.33 -20.31
C GLY A 74 11.21 14.40 -18.80
N ARG A 75 10.83 13.29 -18.14
CA ARG A 75 10.58 13.21 -16.70
C ARG A 75 11.06 11.89 -16.11
N ARG A 76 11.15 11.84 -14.79
CA ARG A 76 11.47 10.60 -14.07
C ARG A 76 10.34 9.58 -14.23
N ALA A 77 10.73 8.36 -14.60
CA ALA A 77 9.92 7.15 -14.58
C ALA A 77 10.65 6.08 -13.74
N THR A 78 9.95 5.40 -12.84
CA THR A 78 10.53 4.30 -12.07
C THR A 78 10.37 2.98 -12.81
N LYS A 79 11.19 1.97 -12.46
CA LYS A 79 11.03 0.59 -12.93
C LYS A 79 9.60 0.08 -12.76
N GLY A 80 9.00 0.37 -11.60
CA GLY A 80 7.62 0.00 -11.29
C GLY A 80 6.59 0.71 -12.17
N ASP A 81 6.83 1.96 -12.57
CA ASP A 81 5.96 2.67 -13.50
C ASP A 81 5.97 2.00 -14.87
N VAL A 82 7.16 1.66 -15.37
CA VAL A 82 7.31 0.98 -16.66
C VAL A 82 6.62 -0.38 -16.65
N ILE A 83 6.81 -1.21 -15.61
CA ILE A 83 6.11 -2.50 -15.49
C ILE A 83 4.59 -2.29 -15.46
N ARG A 84 4.08 -1.35 -14.66
CA ARG A 84 2.64 -1.06 -14.60
C ARG A 84 2.09 -0.63 -15.95
N SER A 85 2.82 0.21 -16.68
CA SER A 85 2.44 0.63 -18.03
C SER A 85 2.46 -0.53 -19.02
N LEU A 86 3.47 -1.40 -18.98
CA LEU A 86 3.52 -2.60 -19.84
C LEU A 86 2.35 -3.54 -19.57
N VAL A 87 1.99 -3.75 -18.29
CA VAL A 87 0.83 -4.56 -17.91
C VAL A 87 -0.47 -3.94 -18.42
N ALA A 88 -0.64 -2.63 -18.28
CA ALA A 88 -1.82 -1.93 -18.80
C ALA A 88 -1.92 -2.03 -20.33
N LEU A 89 -0.80 -1.79 -21.04
CA LEU A 89 -0.74 -1.93 -22.51
C LEU A 89 -1.08 -3.36 -22.95
N ALA A 90 -0.55 -4.36 -22.27
CA ALA A 90 -0.85 -5.76 -22.59
C ALA A 90 -2.32 -6.11 -22.27
N ALA A 91 -2.95 -5.50 -21.27
CA ALA A 91 -4.37 -5.72 -21.02
C ALA A 91 -5.23 -5.17 -22.17
N ASP A 92 -4.86 -4.03 -22.73
CA ASP A 92 -5.65 -3.31 -23.72
C ASP A 92 -5.37 -3.74 -25.18
N ASP A 93 -4.14 -4.14 -25.51
CA ASP A 93 -3.71 -4.45 -26.88
C ASP A 93 -3.59 -5.97 -27.13
N ALA A 94 -4.45 -6.50 -28.01
CA ALA A 94 -4.47 -7.92 -28.39
C ALA A 94 -3.23 -8.37 -29.18
N THR A 95 -2.63 -7.47 -29.96
CA THR A 95 -1.43 -7.74 -30.75
C THR A 95 -0.25 -7.89 -29.81
N LEU A 96 -0.12 -6.99 -28.84
CA LEU A 96 0.91 -7.08 -27.81
C LEU A 96 0.78 -8.38 -27.01
N ARG A 97 -0.44 -8.79 -26.65
CA ARG A 97 -0.66 -10.10 -25.98
C ARG A 97 -0.19 -11.28 -26.82
N SER A 98 -0.42 -11.23 -28.13
CA SER A 98 0.01 -12.29 -29.05
C SER A 98 1.55 -12.37 -29.09
N HIS A 99 2.23 -11.22 -29.20
CA HIS A 99 3.69 -11.18 -29.15
C HIS A 99 4.28 -11.68 -27.83
N VAL A 100 3.64 -11.36 -26.69
CA VAL A 100 4.06 -11.89 -25.39
C VAL A 100 3.89 -13.41 -25.35
N ALA A 101 2.77 -13.93 -25.85
CA ALA A 101 2.54 -15.38 -25.92
C ALA A 101 3.57 -16.08 -26.81
N ASP A 102 3.89 -15.53 -27.97
CA ASP A 102 4.91 -16.06 -28.88
C ASP A 102 6.30 -16.06 -28.23
N GLU A 103 6.65 -14.99 -27.50
CA GLU A 103 7.91 -14.89 -26.77
C GLU A 103 8.02 -15.96 -25.68
N LEU A 104 6.96 -16.17 -24.89
CA LEU A 104 6.94 -17.21 -23.87
C LEU A 104 7.13 -18.61 -24.50
N HIS A 105 6.46 -18.90 -25.62
CA HIS A 105 6.62 -20.16 -26.34
C HIS A 105 8.05 -20.39 -26.85
N ARG A 106 8.80 -19.32 -27.16
CA ARG A 106 10.20 -19.43 -27.59
C ARG A 106 11.14 -19.72 -26.44
N ARG A 107 10.85 -19.20 -25.23
CA ARG A 107 11.67 -19.41 -24.02
C ARG A 107 11.52 -20.80 -23.42
N ASP A 108 10.36 -21.42 -23.60
CA ASP A 108 10.08 -22.77 -23.09
C ASP A 108 10.68 -23.90 -23.94
N ARG A 109 11.31 -23.59 -25.08
CA ARG A 109 11.98 -24.55 -25.99
C ARG A 109 13.48 -24.53 -25.83
#